data_AF-A0AA88XQX7-F1
#
_entry.id   AF-A0AA88XQX7-F1
#
_cell.length_a   1.000
_cell.length_b   1.000
_cell.length_c   1.000
_cell.angle_alpha   90.00
_cell.angle_beta   90.00
_cell.angle_gamma   90.00
#
_symmetry.space_group_name_H-M   'P 1'
#
loop_
_entity.id
_entity.type
_entity.pdbx_description
1 polymer ?
#
loop_
_entity_poly.entity_id
_entity_poly.type
_entity_poly.pdbx_seq_one_letter_code
_entity_poly.pdbx_strand_id
1 'polypeptide(L)'
;EGFEAELEDALVSKIKYIIIEPAKLGGETSRWIRVGNFLHKSAVVSGVCSITCLSYAPEREYIFYPLGFYSVFASGLYAISWQFDPCCKYQVETNVRKLKDLPLNSLSASSPVVLVRKDDYRRKVLQNIISLVAASLCTWKLYNVYFR
;
A
#
# COMPACT_ATOMS: atom_id res chain seq x y z
N GLU A 1 -7.68 -21.17 -13.65
CA GLU A 1 -6.27 -21.61 -13.51
C GLU A 1 -5.36 -21.05 -14.60
N GLY A 2 -5.62 -21.26 -15.90
CA GLY A 2 -4.74 -20.72 -16.98
C GLY A 2 -4.47 -19.21 -16.92
N PHE A 3 -5.51 -18.38 -16.80
CA PHE A 3 -5.36 -16.92 -16.71
C PHE A 3 -4.65 -16.42 -15.44
N GLU A 4 -4.72 -17.17 -14.34
CA GLU A 4 -4.04 -16.81 -13.09
C GLU A 4 -2.53 -17.05 -13.22
N ALA A 5 -2.14 -18.18 -13.82
CA ALA A 5 -0.74 -18.48 -14.11
C ALA A 5 -0.13 -17.49 -15.12
N GLU A 6 -0.90 -17.10 -16.16
CA GLU A 6 -0.46 -16.09 -17.12
C GLU A 6 -0.30 -14.71 -16.46
N LEU A 7 -1.22 -14.35 -15.55
CA LEU A 7 -1.10 -13.13 -14.76
C LEU A 7 0.15 -13.17 -13.87
N GLU A 8 0.38 -14.27 -13.17
CA GLU A 8 1.56 -14.45 -12.33
C GLU A 8 2.85 -14.33 -13.16
N ASP A 9 2.92 -15.00 -14.31
CA ASP A 9 4.05 -14.90 -15.23
C ASP A 9 4.25 -13.47 -15.73
N ALA A 10 3.18 -12.75 -16.10
CA ALA A 10 3.28 -11.35 -16.50
C ALA A 10 3.78 -10.44 -15.36
N LEU A 11 3.37 -10.70 -14.12
CA LEU A 11 3.84 -9.97 -12.93
C LEU A 11 5.33 -10.21 -12.69
N VAL A 12 5.78 -11.46 -12.77
CA VAL A 12 7.18 -11.90 -12.61
C VAL A 12 8.06 -11.39 -13.76
N SER A 13 7.54 -11.43 -14.99
CA SER A 13 8.15 -10.89 -16.23
C SER A 13 8.17 -9.37 -16.28
N LYS A 14 7.68 -8.71 -15.22
CA LYS A 14 7.98 -7.29 -14.98
C LYS A 14 7.35 -6.35 -16.04
N ILE A 15 6.30 -6.80 -16.73
CA ILE A 15 5.64 -6.09 -17.84
C ILE A 15 5.08 -4.72 -17.40
N LYS A 16 5.13 -3.73 -18.29
CA LYS A 16 4.71 -2.35 -17.95
C LYS A 16 3.18 -2.21 -17.80
N TYR A 17 2.42 -2.84 -18.68
CA TYR A 17 0.96 -2.81 -18.72
C TYR A 17 0.43 -4.24 -18.79
N ILE A 18 -0.48 -4.58 -17.90
CA ILE A 18 -1.17 -5.88 -17.89
C ILE A 18 -2.66 -5.61 -18.01
N ILE A 19 -3.31 -6.25 -18.97
CA ILE A 19 -4.75 -6.13 -19.19
C ILE A 19 -5.38 -7.44 -18.74
N ILE A 20 -6.21 -7.38 -17.71
CA ILE A 20 -6.91 -8.56 -17.17
C ILE A 20 -8.33 -8.54 -17.74
N GLU A 21 -8.60 -9.46 -18.66
CA GLU A 21 -9.92 -9.60 -19.29
C GLU A 21 -10.96 -10.24 -18.36
N PRO A 22 -10.65 -11.33 -17.63
CA PRO A 22 -11.66 -11.98 -16.78
C PRO A 22 -12.07 -11.04 -15.64
N ALA A 23 -13.33 -10.59 -15.65
CA ALA A 23 -13.83 -9.59 -14.70
C ALA A 23 -13.68 -10.03 -13.23
N LYS A 24 -13.84 -11.33 -12.95
CA LYS A 24 -13.65 -11.88 -11.60
C LYS A 24 -12.20 -11.73 -11.15
N LEU A 25 -11.25 -12.21 -11.95
CA LEU A 25 -9.81 -12.15 -11.65
C LEU A 25 -9.35 -10.69 -11.51
N GLY A 26 -9.70 -9.84 -12.48
CA GLY A 26 -9.36 -8.42 -12.45
C GLY A 26 -9.93 -7.70 -11.22
N GLY A 27 -11.16 -8.03 -10.83
CA GLY A 27 -11.79 -7.50 -9.62
C GLY A 27 -11.09 -7.91 -8.33
N GLU A 28 -10.71 -9.19 -8.21
CA GLU A 28 -9.97 -9.73 -7.08
C GLU A 28 -8.58 -9.09 -6.96
N THR A 29 -7.83 -9.04 -8.07
CA THR A 29 -6.51 -8.38 -8.12
C THR A 29 -6.61 -6.89 -7.80
N SER A 30 -7.60 -6.18 -8.37
CA SER A 30 -7.82 -4.77 -8.08
C SER A 30 -8.13 -4.53 -6.60
N ARG A 31 -8.93 -5.40 -5.97
CA ARG A 31 -9.29 -5.27 -4.56
C ARG A 31 -8.08 -5.53 -3.66
N TRP A 32 -7.27 -6.54 -3.99
CA TRP A 32 -6.03 -6.84 -3.26
C TRP A 32 -5.05 -5.66 -3.27
N ILE A 33 -4.82 -5.05 -4.44
CA ILE A 33 -4.01 -3.82 -4.57
C ILE A 33 -4.60 -2.67 -3.75
N ARG A 34 -5.93 -2.52 -3.75
CA ARG A 34 -6.62 -1.45 -3.00
C ARG A 34 -6.44 -1.61 -1.49
N VAL A 35 -6.53 -2.83 -0.96
CA VAL A 35 -6.31 -3.12 0.46
C VAL A 35 -4.87 -2.80 0.86
N GLY A 36 -3.88 -3.28 0.10
CA GLY A 36 -2.47 -2.94 0.36
C GLY A 36 -2.22 -1.42 0.30
N ASN A 37 -2.85 -0.73 -0.66
CA ASN A 37 -2.77 0.72 -0.76
C ASN A 37 -3.37 1.46 0.42
N PHE A 38 -4.52 0.98 0.91
CA PHE A 38 -5.17 1.53 2.08
C PHE A 38 -4.28 1.37 3.32
N LEU A 39 -3.79 0.16 3.60
CA LEU A 39 -2.91 -0.12 4.74
C LEU A 39 -1.66 0.76 4.73
N HIS A 40 -1.02 0.88 3.56
CA HIS A 40 0.14 1.72 3.42
C HIS A 40 -0.16 3.20 3.72
N LYS A 41 -1.23 3.75 3.13
CA LYS A 41 -1.58 5.16 3.31
C LYS A 41 -2.04 5.45 4.74
N SER A 42 -2.83 4.54 5.33
CA SER A 42 -3.29 4.69 6.70
C SER A 42 -2.12 4.63 7.69
N ALA A 43 -1.14 3.75 7.47
CA ALA A 43 0.09 3.69 8.27
C ALA A 43 0.89 4.99 8.23
N VAL A 44 1.05 5.58 7.04
CA VAL A 44 1.75 6.86 6.85
C VAL A 44 1.00 7.98 7.57
N VAL A 45 -0.31 8.11 7.33
CA VAL A 45 -1.13 9.17 7.94
C VAL A 45 -1.13 9.05 9.45
N SER A 46 -1.38 7.86 10.01
CA SER A 46 -1.39 7.68 11.46
C SER A 46 -0.03 7.93 12.09
N GLY A 47 1.07 7.53 11.44
CA GLY A 47 2.43 7.78 11.92
C GLY A 47 2.77 9.26 11.95
N VAL A 48 2.46 10.00 10.88
CA VAL A 48 2.64 11.47 10.84
C VAL A 48 1.76 12.15 11.90
N CYS A 49 0.50 11.73 12.04
CA CYS A 49 -0.40 12.26 13.08
C CYS A 49 0.14 11.97 14.50
N SER A 50 0.71 10.79 14.74
CA SER A 50 1.34 10.44 16.02
C SER A 50 2.53 11.36 16.32
N ILE A 51 3.46 11.51 15.38
CA ILE A 51 4.66 12.35 15.53
C ILE A 51 4.27 13.82 15.77
N THR A 52 3.31 14.34 15.00
CA THR A 52 2.84 15.72 15.15
C THR A 52 2.12 15.93 16.48
N CYS A 53 1.22 15.04 16.89
CA CYS A 53 0.55 15.14 18.18
C CYS A 53 1.55 15.11 19.35
N LEU A 54 2.55 14.23 19.30
CA LEU A 54 3.59 14.18 20.33
C LEU A 54 4.41 15.48 20.39
N SER A 55 4.65 16.13 19.25
CA SER A 55 5.46 17.35 19.18
C SER A 55 4.70 18.59 19.69
N TYR A 56 3.40 18.71 19.41
CA TYR A 56 2.61 19.89 19.74
C TYR A 56 1.73 19.74 20.99
N ALA A 57 1.31 18.53 21.33
CA ALA A 57 0.43 18.23 22.45
C ALA A 57 0.92 16.97 23.21
N PRO A 58 2.15 17.01 23.77
CA PRO A 58 2.77 15.85 24.44
C PRO A 58 2.00 15.35 25.66
N GLU A 59 1.11 16.17 26.23
CA GLU A 59 0.20 15.81 27.33
C GLU A 59 -1.00 14.94 26.89
N ARG A 60 -1.25 14.83 25.58
CA ARG A 60 -2.37 14.08 24.99
C ARG A 60 -1.96 12.65 24.60
N GLU A 61 -1.43 11.93 25.58
CA GLU A 61 -0.89 10.57 25.44
C GLU A 61 -1.87 9.58 24.82
N TYR A 62 -3.14 9.70 25.20
CA TYR A 62 -4.23 8.88 24.67
C TYR A 62 -4.50 9.05 23.16
N ILE A 63 -3.90 10.04 22.51
CA ILE A 63 -4.03 10.28 21.06
C ILE A 63 -2.81 9.72 20.31
N PHE A 64 -1.59 10.10 20.69
CA PHE A 64 -0.42 9.76 19.88
C PHE A 64 0.04 8.30 20.02
N TYR A 65 -0.14 7.66 21.18
CA TYR A 65 0.21 6.24 21.37
C TYR A 65 -0.61 5.30 20.48
N PRO A 66 -1.96 5.33 20.45
CA PRO A 66 -2.71 4.44 19.57
C PRO A 66 -2.46 4.71 18.08
N LEU A 67 -2.22 5.97 17.69
CA LEU A 67 -1.86 6.31 16.31
C LEU A 67 -0.49 5.76 15.91
N GLY A 68 0.50 5.84 16.81
CA GLY A 68 1.83 5.29 16.62
C GLY A 68 1.80 3.76 16.54
N PHE A 69 1.08 3.11 17.46
CA PHE A 69 0.86 1.67 17.44
C PHE A 69 0.18 1.22 16.14
N TYR A 70 -0.91 1.88 15.73
CA TYR A 70 -1.61 1.56 14.49
C TYR A 70 -0.71 1.76 13.26
N SER A 71 0.15 2.79 13.23
CA SER A 71 1.12 2.98 12.15
C SER A 71 2.05 1.78 12.00
N VAL A 72 2.67 1.35 13.10
CA VAL A 72 3.57 0.19 13.12
C VAL A 72 2.83 -1.09 12.76
N PHE A 73 1.64 -1.29 13.33
CA PHE A 73 0.81 -2.46 13.06
C PHE A 73 0.41 -2.56 11.58
N ALA A 74 -0.11 -1.49 11.00
CA ALA A 74 -0.48 -1.44 9.59
C ALA A 74 0.74 -1.59 8.66
N SER A 75 1.90 -1.03 9.04
CA SER A 75 3.16 -1.24 8.32
C SER A 75 3.64 -2.69 8.39
N GLY A 76 3.52 -3.34 9.56
CA GLY A 76 3.85 -4.75 9.74
C GLY A 76 2.94 -5.67 8.94
N LEU A 77 1.63 -5.45 8.96
CA LEU A 77 0.68 -6.17 8.11
C LEU A 77 0.99 -5.98 6.63
N TYR A 78 1.30 -4.75 6.21
CA TYR A 78 1.72 -4.50 4.84
C TYR A 78 3.01 -5.26 4.48
N ALA A 79 3.98 -5.31 5.39
CA ALA A 79 5.22 -6.03 5.17
C ALA A 79 4.98 -7.54 5.03
N ILE A 80 4.18 -8.15 5.90
CA ILE A 80 3.89 -9.58 5.86
C ILE A 80 3.13 -9.96 4.57
N SER A 81 2.13 -9.16 4.19
CA SER A 81 1.20 -9.54 3.11
C SER A 81 1.60 -9.01 1.73
N TRP A 82 2.29 -7.88 1.62
CA TRP A 82 2.59 -7.21 0.33
C TRP A 82 4.07 -6.95 0.06
N GLN A 83 5.01 -7.25 0.98
CA GLN A 83 6.41 -6.92 0.74
C GLN A 83 7.02 -7.69 -0.43
N PHE A 84 6.70 -8.98 -0.50
CA PHE A 84 7.22 -9.91 -1.51
C PHE A 84 6.21 -10.22 -2.62
N ASP A 85 4.99 -9.72 -2.51
CA ASP A 85 3.96 -9.88 -3.54
C ASP A 85 4.31 -9.05 -4.80
N PRO A 86 4.50 -9.66 -5.98
CA PRO A 86 4.73 -8.94 -7.23
C PRO A 86 3.65 -7.91 -7.56
N CYS A 87 2.41 -8.17 -7.13
CA CYS A 87 1.24 -7.34 -7.36
C CYS A 87 1.37 -5.94 -6.72
N CYS A 88 2.13 -5.80 -5.63
CA CYS A 88 2.34 -4.50 -4.99
C CYS A 88 3.08 -3.46 -5.86
N LYS A 89 3.79 -3.93 -6.90
CA LYS A 89 4.48 -3.09 -7.90
C LYS A 89 3.54 -2.52 -8.96
N TYR A 90 2.27 -2.93 -8.94
CA TYR A 90 1.27 -2.52 -9.91
C TYR A 90 0.20 -1.66 -9.27
N GLN A 91 -0.40 -0.81 -10.07
CA GLN A 91 -1.51 0.05 -9.68
C GLN A 91 -2.60 -0.06 -10.75
N VAL A 92 -3.85 0.02 -10.32
CA VAL A 92 -4.98 0.04 -11.24
C VAL A 92 -4.96 1.37 -12.00
N GLU A 93 -4.88 1.32 -13.32
CA GLU A 93 -4.93 2.48 -14.19
C GLU A 93 -6.40 2.84 -14.44
N THR A 94 -6.79 4.05 -14.04
CA THR A 94 -8.16 4.57 -14.22
C THR A 94 -8.20 5.70 -15.26
N ASN A 95 -7.03 6.17 -15.73
CA ASN A 95 -6.98 7.28 -16.66
C ASN A 95 -7.42 6.85 -18.06
N VAL A 96 -8.63 7.26 -18.44
CA VAL A 96 -9.26 6.94 -19.73
C VAL A 96 -8.39 7.36 -20.92
N ARG A 97 -7.60 8.43 -20.82
CA ARG A 97 -6.74 8.86 -21.94
C ARG A 97 -5.62 7.85 -22.21
N LYS A 98 -4.98 7.34 -21.15
CA LYS A 98 -3.94 6.31 -21.27
C LYS A 98 -4.50 4.94 -21.66
N LEU A 99 -5.77 4.70 -21.33
CA LEU A 99 -6.49 3.48 -21.68
C LEU A 99 -6.89 3.45 -23.17
N LYS A 100 -7.15 4.60 -23.79
CA LYS A 100 -7.53 4.69 -25.22
C LYS A 100 -6.43 4.26 -26.18
N ASP A 101 -5.17 4.40 -25.79
CA ASP A 101 -4.01 3.99 -26.60
C ASP A 101 -3.78 2.47 -26.57
N LEU A 102 -4.48 1.75 -25.67
CA LEU A 102 -4.42 0.30 -25.56
C LEU A 102 -5.51 -0.35 -26.44
N PRO A 103 -5.27 -1.55 -26.99
CA PRO A 103 -6.22 -2.25 -27.84
C PRO A 103 -7.38 -2.85 -27.02
N LEU A 104 -8.16 -2.01 -26.32
CA LEU A 104 -9.27 -2.44 -25.46
C LEU A 104 -10.52 -2.82 -26.26
N ASN A 105 -10.63 -2.35 -27.51
CA ASN A 105 -11.80 -2.54 -28.36
C ASN A 105 -11.92 -3.98 -28.91
N SER A 106 -10.87 -4.80 -28.82
CA SER A 106 -10.86 -6.20 -29.25
C SER A 106 -11.19 -7.18 -28.13
N LEU A 107 -11.48 -6.68 -26.92
CA LEU A 107 -11.68 -7.50 -25.73
C LEU A 107 -13.16 -7.89 -25.60
N SER A 108 -13.41 -9.17 -25.31
CA SER A 108 -14.77 -9.68 -25.06
C SER A 108 -15.37 -9.19 -23.73
N ALA A 109 -14.55 -8.65 -22.83
CA ALA A 109 -14.96 -8.21 -21.50
C ALA A 109 -15.47 -6.75 -21.50
N SER A 110 -16.64 -6.52 -20.91
CA SER A 110 -17.30 -5.21 -20.83
C SER A 110 -16.52 -4.17 -20.00
N SER A 111 -15.63 -4.60 -19.10
CA SER A 111 -14.82 -3.71 -18.25
C SER A 111 -13.49 -4.37 -17.82
N PRO A 112 -12.46 -4.37 -18.68
CA PRO A 112 -11.16 -4.95 -18.35
C PRO A 112 -10.44 -4.14 -17.27
N VAL A 113 -9.72 -4.82 -16.38
CA VAL A 113 -8.88 -4.16 -15.37
C VAL A 113 -7.47 -4.01 -15.93
N VAL A 114 -7.00 -2.77 -16.05
CA VAL A 114 -5.65 -2.49 -16.52
C VAL A 114 -4.75 -2.16 -15.34
N LEU A 115 -3.68 -2.93 -15.22
CA LEU A 115 -2.62 -2.71 -14.25
C LEU A 115 -1.45 -2.03 -14.93
N VAL A 116 -0.94 -0.98 -14.30
CA VAL A 116 0.29 -0.30 -14.70
C VAL A 116 1.35 -0.51 -13.63
N ARG A 117 2.55 -0.88 -14.07
CA ARG A 117 3.68 -0.97 -13.17
C ARG A 117 4.12 0.42 -12.70
N LYS A 118 4.34 0.57 -11.39
CA LYS A 118 4.95 1.76 -10.79
C LYS A 118 6.09 1.37 -9.87
N ASP A 119 7.13 2.20 -9.85
CA ASP A 119 8.16 2.11 -8.82
C ASP A 119 7.57 2.52 -7.46
N ASP A 120 7.61 1.60 -6.51
CA ASP A 120 7.09 1.72 -5.14
C ASP A 120 8.21 1.88 -4.11
N TYR A 121 9.49 1.93 -4.53
CA TYR A 121 10.64 1.95 -3.62
C TYR A 121 10.57 3.15 -2.67
N ARG A 122 10.47 4.36 -3.22
CA ARG A 122 10.40 5.61 -2.42
C ARG A 122 9.24 5.60 -1.45
N ARG A 123 8.11 5.07 -1.89
CA ARG A 123 6.88 4.98 -1.10
C ARG A 123 7.07 4.04 0.10
N LYS A 124 7.64 2.85 -0.10
CA LYS A 124 7.94 1.88 0.96
C LYS A 124 8.96 2.42 1.96
N VAL A 125 10.03 3.06 1.47
CA VAL A 125 11.05 3.69 2.32
C VAL A 125 10.41 4.76 3.21
N LEU A 126 9.56 5.62 2.64
CA LEU A 126 8.87 6.66 3.40
C LEU A 126 8.01 6.09 4.54
N GLN A 127 7.18 5.08 4.25
CA GLN A 127 6.34 4.43 5.28
C GLN A 127 7.21 3.84 6.40
N ASN A 128 8.25 3.10 6.06
CA ASN A 128 9.11 2.47 7.06
C ASN A 128 9.82 3.51 7.95
N ILE A 129 10.31 4.61 7.37
CA ILE A 129 10.91 5.71 8.13
C ILE A 129 9.88 6.31 9.08
N ILE A 130 8.68 6.64 8.59
CA ILE A 130 7.63 7.25 9.41
C ILE A 130 7.23 6.32 10.56
N SER A 131 6.99 5.04 10.30
CA SER A 131 6.62 4.08 11.34
C SER A 131 7.75 3.89 12.37
N LEU A 132 9.02 3.88 11.94
CA LEU A 132 10.17 3.75 12.84
C LEU A 132 10.38 5.00 13.71
N VAL A 133 10.22 6.20 13.13
CA VAL A 133 10.28 7.47 13.87
C VAL A 133 9.13 7.53 14.89
N ALA A 134 7.90 7.23 14.48
CA ALA A 134 6.75 7.21 15.39
C ALA A 134 6.96 6.22 16.55
N ALA A 135 7.45 5.02 16.26
CA ALA A 135 7.74 4.01 17.27
C ALA A 135 8.83 4.46 18.26
N SER A 136 9.95 4.95 17.74
CA SER A 136 11.08 5.40 18.58
C SER A 136 10.69 6.52 19.53
N LEU A 137 9.95 7.52 19.03
CA LEU A 137 9.48 8.64 19.85
C LEU A 137 8.45 8.21 20.90
N CYS A 138 7.50 7.34 20.54
CA CYS A 138 6.55 6.79 21.50
C CYS A 138 7.26 6.00 22.59
N THR A 139 8.18 5.10 22.24
CA THR A 139 8.96 4.31 23.20
C THR A 139 9.83 5.19 24.09
N TRP A 140 10.46 6.22 23.53
CA TRP A 140 11.28 7.17 24.31
C TRP A 140 10.44 7.94 25.34
N LYS A 141 9.25 8.41 24.94
CA LYS A 141 8.32 9.08 25.87
C LYS A 141 7.86 8.13 26.97
N LEU A 142 7.51 6.89 26.61
CA LEU A 142 7.10 5.86 27.57
C LEU A 142 8.23 5.57 28.57
N TYR A 143 9.46 5.41 28.09
CA TYR A 143 10.63 5.20 28.94
C TYR A 143 10.82 6.34 29.95
N ASN A 144 10.69 7.60 29.51
CA ASN A 144 10.79 8.75 30.40
C ASN A 144 9.64 8.87 31.41
N VAL A 145 8.46 8.32 31.14
CA VAL A 145 7.32 8.36 32.08
C VAL A 145 7.45 7.27 33.15
N TYR A 146 7.96 6.09 32.80
CA TYR A 146 7.98 4.94 33.71
C TYR A 146 9.31 4.72 34.44
N PHE A 147 10.45 5.07 33.84
CA PHE A 147 11.78 4.72 34.36
C PHE A 147 12.64 5.90 34.79
N ARG A 148 12.18 7.13 34.54
CA ARG A 148 12.84 8.36 34.95
C ARG A 148 11.98 9.13 35.94
#